data_AF-A0A225E5Z8-F1
#
_entry.id   AF-A0A225E5Z8-F1
#
_cell.length_a   1.000
_cell.length_b   1.000
_cell.length_c   1.000
_cell.angle_alpha   90.00
_cell.angle_beta   90.00
_cell.angle_gamma   90.00
#
_symmetry.space_group_name_H-M   'P 1'
#
loop_
_entity.id
_entity.type
_entity.pdbx_description
1 polymer ?
#
loop_
_entity_poly.entity_id
_entity_poly.type
_entity_poly.pdbx_seq_one_letter_code
_entity_poly.pdbx_strand_id
1 'polypeptide(L)'
;MPTTPLPVLSEVDPQSKLDAARLRQLALDCGADDAGVVEIGHPTLDDQRADILKFYPRTKALLAVVCRMNRAPIRNPSRSVANLEFHATGEDVNAVCRAVVTALEREGVPAVNPPMGFPMEADRWPEKMWVVSHKPVAVAAGLGMMGIHRNVIHPKFGNFILLGTVLLGVGATEYDRPIDYNPCLSCKLCVAACPVGAISPDGQFDLASCYTHNYREFMGGFGDWAEHVADADSGLQLRKKVTRQETVSVWQSLAFGPNYKAAYCLSVCPAGEDVIGPFRSDRKEFLNEIVRPLQDKEETVYVIPKSDAEDHVRKRFPHKTVKRVRGTLLPSTIAGFLSGMPHTFQRGQSAGLNAVFHFTFTGKEPHTATVVIREKTLQVADGHEGTADLRLTADSETWLGFLAKERSLLWALLRRKIRIKGSPSLLIAFGKCFPV
;
A
#
# COMPACT_ATOMS: atom_id res chain seq x y z
N MET A 1 39.29 -16.26 12.28
CA MET A 1 38.43 -17.44 12.10
C MET A 1 38.86 -18.14 10.81
N PRO A 2 39.00 -19.47 10.76
CA PRO A 2 39.35 -20.16 9.53
C PRO A 2 38.19 -20.01 8.54
N THR A 3 38.48 -19.47 7.36
CA THR A 3 37.50 -19.26 6.29
C THR A 3 37.36 -20.56 5.51
N THR A 4 36.42 -21.42 5.90
CA THR A 4 35.94 -22.48 5.01
C THR A 4 35.41 -21.79 3.73
N PRO A 5 35.88 -22.17 2.53
CA PRO A 5 35.38 -21.59 1.30
C PRO A 5 33.87 -21.84 1.20
N LEU A 6 33.12 -20.81 0.77
CA LEU A 6 31.69 -20.94 0.56
C LEU A 6 31.42 -21.99 -0.52
N PRO A 7 30.43 -22.87 -0.33
CA PRO A 7 30.03 -23.85 -1.34
C PRO A 7 29.52 -23.15 -2.61
N VAL A 8 29.69 -23.80 -3.77
CA VAL A 8 29.22 -23.25 -5.05
C VAL A 8 27.70 -23.45 -5.14
N LEU A 9 26.92 -22.36 -5.23
CA LEU A 9 25.45 -22.38 -5.28
C LEU A 9 24.84 -23.11 -6.51
N SER A 10 25.66 -23.58 -7.45
CA SER A 10 25.23 -24.41 -8.59
C SER A 10 25.16 -25.90 -8.28
N GLU A 11 25.69 -26.35 -7.14
CA GLU A 11 25.81 -27.77 -6.78
C GLU A 11 24.67 -28.29 -5.88
N VAL A 12 23.69 -27.45 -5.56
CA VAL A 12 22.55 -27.86 -4.72
C VAL A 12 21.64 -28.79 -5.50
N ASP A 13 21.41 -29.98 -4.95
CA ASP A 13 20.44 -30.93 -5.47
C ASP A 13 19.04 -30.27 -5.57
N PRO A 14 18.45 -30.15 -6.77
CA PRO A 14 17.11 -29.59 -6.97
C PRO A 14 16.00 -30.30 -6.19
N GLN A 15 16.24 -31.54 -5.73
CA GLN A 15 15.31 -32.32 -4.92
C GLN A 15 15.53 -32.16 -3.41
N SER A 16 16.62 -31.51 -2.99
CA SER A 16 16.88 -31.25 -1.57
C SER A 16 15.79 -30.36 -0.98
N LYS A 17 15.36 -30.73 0.24
CA LYS A 17 14.37 -29.99 1.02
C LYS A 17 14.99 -29.57 2.35
N LEU A 18 14.68 -28.35 2.78
CA LEU A 18 15.03 -27.87 4.11
C LEU A 18 13.98 -28.32 5.12
N ASP A 19 14.43 -28.68 6.31
CA ASP A 19 13.52 -28.94 7.40
C ASP A 19 12.78 -27.64 7.81
N ALA A 20 11.45 -27.65 7.77
CA ALA A 20 10.65 -26.46 8.02
C ALA A 20 10.75 -25.96 9.47
N ALA A 21 10.83 -26.87 10.45
CA ALA A 21 10.98 -26.51 11.86
C ALA A 21 12.34 -25.84 12.10
N ARG A 22 13.40 -26.38 11.49
CA ARG A 22 14.74 -25.78 11.49
C ARG A 22 14.75 -24.39 10.84
N LEU A 23 14.04 -24.17 9.74
CA LEU A 23 13.96 -22.85 9.09
C LEU A 23 13.31 -21.81 10.00
N ARG A 24 12.20 -22.15 10.66
CA ARG A 24 11.55 -21.26 11.62
C ARG A 24 12.47 -20.97 12.80
N GLN A 25 13.12 -22.01 13.34
CA GLN A 25 14.07 -21.82 14.44
C GLN A 25 15.24 -20.93 14.04
N LEU A 26 15.79 -21.11 12.83
CA LEU A 26 16.85 -20.24 12.31
C LEU A 26 16.41 -18.77 12.25
N ALA A 27 15.18 -18.49 11.82
CA ALA A 27 14.65 -17.13 11.83
C ALA A 27 14.58 -16.55 13.25
N LEU A 28 14.09 -17.33 14.21
CA LEU A 28 14.02 -16.94 15.63
C LEU A 28 15.42 -16.69 16.21
N ASP A 29 16.38 -17.57 15.93
CA ASP A 29 17.77 -17.44 16.35
C ASP A 29 18.44 -16.19 15.75
N CYS A 30 17.99 -15.77 14.56
CA CYS A 30 18.42 -14.53 13.92
C CYS A 30 17.71 -13.27 14.45
N GLY A 31 16.70 -13.40 15.32
CA GLY A 31 16.00 -12.27 15.94
C GLY A 31 14.55 -12.05 15.49
N ALA A 32 13.95 -12.97 14.73
CA ALA A 32 12.50 -12.94 14.48
C ALA A 32 11.71 -13.21 15.77
N ASP A 33 10.53 -12.61 15.89
CA ASP A 33 9.57 -12.94 16.96
C ASP A 33 8.63 -14.09 16.57
N ASP A 34 8.39 -14.28 15.27
CA ASP A 34 7.70 -15.43 14.70
C ASP A 34 8.10 -15.64 13.23
N ALA A 35 7.92 -16.85 12.71
CA ALA A 35 8.22 -17.19 11.33
C ALA A 35 7.36 -18.34 10.82
N GLY A 36 7.12 -18.36 9.50
CA GLY A 36 6.38 -19.43 8.84
C GLY A 36 6.83 -19.64 7.41
N VAL A 37 6.62 -20.84 6.88
CA VAL A 37 7.14 -21.30 5.58
C VAL A 37 6.00 -21.61 4.64
N VAL A 38 6.06 -21.07 3.42
CA VAL A 38 5.00 -21.19 2.40
C VAL A 38 5.61 -21.68 1.09
N GLU A 39 4.91 -22.57 0.41
CA GLU A 39 5.28 -22.98 -0.95
C GLU A 39 4.97 -21.87 -1.97
N ILE A 40 5.83 -21.67 -2.97
CA ILE A 40 5.58 -20.71 -4.05
C ILE A 40 4.26 -20.97 -4.81
N GLY A 41 3.80 -22.23 -4.82
CA GLY A 41 2.55 -22.67 -5.43
C GLY A 41 1.29 -22.33 -4.64
N HIS A 42 1.39 -21.74 -3.45
CA HIS A 42 0.22 -21.42 -2.64
C HIS A 42 -0.71 -20.41 -3.35
N PRO A 43 -2.05 -20.64 -3.40
CA PRO A 43 -2.99 -19.77 -4.14
C PRO A 43 -3.01 -18.30 -3.70
N THR A 44 -2.81 -18.02 -2.41
CA THR A 44 -2.68 -16.63 -1.89
C THR A 44 -1.54 -15.82 -2.53
N LEU A 45 -0.62 -16.48 -3.23
CA LEU A 45 0.50 -15.83 -3.92
C LEU A 45 0.27 -15.70 -5.44
N ASP A 46 -0.88 -16.14 -5.98
CA ASP A 46 -1.14 -16.13 -7.43
C ASP A 46 -0.94 -14.74 -8.07
N ASP A 47 -1.32 -13.67 -7.36
CA ASP A 47 -1.22 -12.27 -7.81
C ASP A 47 0.22 -11.72 -7.91
N GLN A 48 1.19 -12.44 -7.36
CA GLN A 48 2.59 -12.00 -7.29
C GLN A 48 3.60 -13.09 -7.66
N ARG A 49 3.17 -14.35 -7.84
CA ARG A 49 4.04 -15.49 -8.14
C ARG A 49 4.91 -15.23 -9.36
N ALA A 50 4.31 -14.71 -10.43
CA ALA A 50 5.03 -14.41 -11.67
C ALA A 50 6.14 -13.37 -11.47
N ASP A 51 5.88 -12.33 -10.68
CA ASP A 51 6.90 -11.32 -10.34
C ASP A 51 8.01 -11.93 -9.49
N ILE A 52 7.66 -12.70 -8.45
CA ILE A 52 8.65 -13.35 -7.58
C ILE A 52 9.60 -14.24 -8.40
N LEU A 53 9.04 -15.05 -9.32
CA LEU A 53 9.83 -15.91 -10.20
C LEU A 53 10.59 -15.14 -11.28
N LYS A 54 10.15 -13.93 -11.65
CA LYS A 54 10.92 -13.05 -12.54
C LYS A 54 12.16 -12.50 -11.84
N PHE A 55 12.05 -12.08 -10.58
CA PHE A 55 13.17 -11.55 -9.80
C PHE A 55 14.12 -12.65 -9.29
N TYR A 56 13.56 -13.78 -8.84
CA TYR A 56 14.33 -14.93 -8.38
C TYR A 56 13.74 -16.24 -8.92
N PRO A 57 14.13 -16.65 -10.15
CA PRO A 57 13.55 -17.81 -10.86
C PRO A 57 13.66 -19.16 -10.13
N ARG A 58 14.59 -19.26 -9.18
CA ARG A 58 14.80 -20.48 -8.39
C ARG A 58 13.81 -20.65 -7.25
N THR A 59 13.01 -19.63 -6.90
CA THR A 59 12.13 -19.66 -5.73
C THR A 59 11.24 -20.91 -5.72
N LYS A 60 11.35 -21.72 -4.66
CA LYS A 60 10.48 -22.88 -4.38
C LYS A 60 9.65 -22.67 -3.12
N ALA A 61 10.21 -21.99 -2.13
CA ALA A 61 9.56 -21.69 -0.87
C ALA A 61 9.85 -20.26 -0.43
N LEU A 62 9.04 -19.75 0.49
CA LEU A 62 9.15 -18.43 1.09
C LEU A 62 9.12 -18.59 2.62
N LEU A 63 10.09 -18.01 3.30
CA LEU A 63 10.11 -17.90 4.75
C LEU A 63 9.63 -16.50 5.14
N ALA A 64 8.42 -16.40 5.67
CA ALA A 64 7.89 -15.18 6.26
C ALA A 64 8.47 -14.97 7.65
N VAL A 65 8.81 -13.72 7.97
CA VAL A 65 9.38 -13.31 9.25
C VAL A 65 8.53 -12.19 9.84
N VAL A 66 8.29 -12.26 11.16
CA VAL A 66 7.63 -11.22 11.95
C VAL A 66 8.62 -10.65 12.94
N CYS A 67 8.74 -9.33 12.99
CA CYS A 67 9.39 -8.61 14.08
C CYS A 67 8.38 -7.64 14.71
N ARG A 68 8.32 -7.63 16.04
CA ARG A 68 7.34 -6.87 16.80
C ARG A 68 7.81 -5.44 17.06
N MET A 69 6.87 -4.50 16.99
CA MET A 69 7.09 -3.12 17.39
C MET A 69 6.63 -2.90 18.83
N ASN A 70 7.29 -1.96 19.52
CA ASN A 70 6.87 -1.42 20.79
C ASN A 70 5.55 -0.64 20.64
N ARG A 71 4.55 -1.01 21.44
CA ARG A 71 3.18 -0.47 21.30
C ARG A 71 3.06 0.99 21.73
N ALA A 72 3.74 1.37 22.81
CA ALA A 72 3.64 2.72 23.35
C ALA A 72 4.18 3.78 22.38
N PRO A 73 5.34 3.58 21.71
CA PRO A 73 5.77 4.44 20.61
C PRO A 73 4.75 4.57 19.48
N ILE A 74 4.20 3.44 18.99
CA ILE A 74 3.20 3.44 17.90
C ILE A 74 1.88 4.11 18.34
N ARG A 75 1.51 4.01 19.62
CA ARG A 75 0.31 4.66 20.18
C ARG A 75 0.51 6.15 20.47
N ASN A 76 1.75 6.64 20.42
CA ASN A 76 2.04 8.03 20.71
C ASN A 76 1.47 8.95 19.60
N PRO A 77 0.74 10.03 19.94
CA PRO A 77 0.27 11.00 18.95
C PRO A 77 1.39 11.75 18.22
N SER A 78 2.58 11.80 18.83
CA SER A 78 3.77 12.37 18.21
C SER A 78 4.26 11.47 17.09
N ARG A 79 4.22 12.03 15.88
CA ARG A 79 4.64 11.36 14.65
C ARG A 79 6.09 10.86 14.73
N SER A 80 7.00 11.65 15.30
CA SER A 80 8.42 11.31 15.34
C SER A 80 8.69 10.05 16.15
N VAL A 81 7.97 9.86 17.26
CA VAL A 81 8.12 8.70 18.14
C VAL A 81 7.67 7.41 17.42
N ALA A 82 6.51 7.46 16.75
CA ALA A 82 6.03 6.31 15.99
C ALA A 82 6.94 5.99 14.78
N ASN A 83 7.46 7.01 14.07
CA ASN A 83 8.35 6.78 12.94
C ASN A 83 9.71 6.21 13.36
N LEU A 84 10.27 6.66 14.49
CA LEU A 84 11.50 6.08 15.03
C LEU A 84 11.34 4.57 15.25
N GLU A 85 10.21 4.15 15.83
CA GLU A 85 9.90 2.74 16.02
C GLU A 85 9.75 2.00 14.68
N PHE A 86 9.01 2.55 13.72
CA PHE A 86 8.87 1.93 12.39
C PHE A 86 10.22 1.73 11.69
N HIS A 87 11.11 2.72 11.76
CA HIS A 87 12.42 2.66 11.12
C HIS A 87 13.33 1.65 11.82
N ALA A 88 13.43 1.70 13.15
CA ALA A 88 14.27 0.79 13.92
C ALA A 88 13.84 -0.67 13.73
N THR A 89 12.55 -0.99 13.92
CA THR A 89 12.05 -2.35 13.67
C THR A 89 12.18 -2.75 12.21
N GLY A 90 12.14 -1.79 11.27
CA GLY A 90 12.36 -2.08 9.86
C GLY A 90 13.80 -2.44 9.52
N GLU A 91 14.76 -1.78 10.15
CA GLU A 91 16.17 -2.18 10.11
C GLU A 91 16.36 -3.58 10.71
N ASP A 92 15.69 -3.87 11.83
CA ASP A 92 15.72 -5.20 12.45
C ASP A 92 15.20 -6.27 11.50
N VAL A 93 14.03 -6.10 10.87
CA VAL A 93 13.49 -7.08 9.89
C VAL A 93 14.50 -7.35 8.77
N ASN A 94 15.12 -6.30 8.22
CA ASN A 94 16.11 -6.45 7.17
C ASN A 94 17.38 -7.17 7.68
N ALA A 95 17.81 -6.88 8.90
CA ALA A 95 18.94 -7.53 9.55
C ALA A 95 18.67 -9.02 9.80
N VAL A 96 17.50 -9.37 10.33
CA VAL A 96 17.06 -10.77 10.52
C VAL A 96 17.07 -11.51 9.19
N CYS A 97 16.42 -10.97 8.15
CA CYS A 97 16.35 -11.63 6.84
C CYS A 97 17.74 -11.82 6.22
N ARG A 98 18.63 -10.82 6.35
CA ARG A 98 20.02 -10.91 5.90
C ARG A 98 20.81 -11.97 6.68
N ALA A 99 20.62 -12.05 8.00
CA ALA A 99 21.29 -13.04 8.84
C ALA A 99 20.87 -14.47 8.47
N VAL A 100 19.56 -14.69 8.22
CA VAL A 100 19.04 -15.97 7.71
C VAL A 100 19.69 -16.34 6.38
N VAL A 101 19.70 -15.43 5.41
CA VAL A 101 20.35 -15.67 4.11
C VAL A 101 21.84 -15.98 4.28
N THR A 102 22.55 -15.27 5.15
CA THR A 102 23.97 -15.50 5.46
C THR A 102 24.20 -16.91 6.02
N ALA A 103 23.31 -17.38 6.91
CA ALA A 103 23.41 -18.71 7.49
C ALA A 103 23.14 -19.80 6.43
N LEU A 104 22.11 -19.62 5.61
CA LEU A 104 21.76 -20.54 4.52
C LEU A 104 22.87 -20.61 3.46
N GLU A 105 23.48 -19.47 3.11
CA GLU A 105 24.58 -19.42 2.14
C GLU A 105 25.81 -20.22 2.59
N ARG A 106 26.12 -20.22 3.90
CA ARG A 106 27.21 -21.05 4.47
C ARG A 106 26.94 -22.54 4.35
N GLU A 107 25.68 -22.93 4.22
CA GLU A 107 25.23 -24.31 4.00
C GLU A 107 25.03 -24.61 2.50
N GLY A 108 25.34 -23.65 1.63
CA GLY A 108 25.16 -23.76 0.19
C GLY A 108 23.73 -23.60 -0.28
N VAL A 109 22.81 -23.23 0.61
CA VAL A 109 21.40 -23.06 0.27
C VAL A 109 21.18 -21.69 -0.39
N PRO A 110 20.75 -21.64 -1.66
CA PRO A 110 20.54 -20.39 -2.35
C PRO A 110 19.27 -19.69 -1.82
N ALA A 111 19.42 -18.46 -1.36
CA ALA A 111 18.34 -17.65 -0.84
C ALA A 111 18.57 -16.16 -1.12
N VAL A 112 17.50 -15.36 -1.13
CA VAL A 112 17.58 -13.90 -1.24
C VAL A 112 16.55 -13.23 -0.32
N ASN A 113 16.90 -12.08 0.25
CA ASN A 113 16.02 -11.28 1.09
C ASN A 113 15.64 -9.96 0.38
N PRO A 114 14.45 -9.88 -0.26
CA PRO A 114 13.87 -8.59 -0.62
C PRO A 114 13.75 -7.64 0.58
N PRO A 115 13.85 -6.32 0.38
CA PRO A 115 13.76 -5.36 1.47
C PRO A 115 12.35 -5.34 2.08
N MET A 116 12.24 -5.20 3.41
CA MET A 116 10.96 -5.07 4.13
C MET A 116 10.07 -3.96 3.56
N GLY A 117 10.70 -2.87 3.12
CA GLY A 117 10.06 -1.71 2.53
C GLY A 117 11.06 -0.89 1.72
N PHE A 118 10.57 0.17 1.08
CA PHE A 118 11.37 1.07 0.23
C PHE A 118 12.08 0.35 -0.94
N PRO A 119 11.33 -0.36 -1.81
CA PRO A 119 11.90 -0.99 -3.01
C PRO A 119 12.48 0.07 -3.97
N MET A 120 13.34 -0.37 -4.90
CA MET A 120 14.14 0.52 -5.76
C MET A 120 13.93 0.30 -7.26
N GLU A 121 13.01 -0.58 -7.66
CA GLU A 121 12.54 -0.80 -9.03
C GLU A 121 11.65 0.38 -9.48
N ALA A 122 12.19 1.59 -9.36
CA ALA A 122 11.50 2.86 -9.51
C ALA A 122 11.09 3.17 -10.96
N ASP A 123 11.69 2.48 -11.94
CA ASP A 123 11.26 2.50 -13.34
C ASP A 123 9.83 2.00 -13.53
N ARG A 124 9.31 1.23 -12.56
CA ARG A 124 7.93 0.74 -12.54
C ARG A 124 6.95 1.70 -11.88
N TRP A 125 7.38 2.85 -11.36
CA TRP A 125 6.50 3.81 -10.68
C TRP A 125 5.40 4.35 -11.63
N PRO A 126 4.15 4.50 -11.17
CA PRO A 126 3.61 4.24 -9.82
C PRO A 126 3.01 2.84 -9.63
N GLU A 127 3.30 1.91 -10.54
CA GLU A 127 2.83 0.52 -10.43
C GLU A 127 3.61 -0.25 -9.34
N LYS A 128 3.56 -1.58 -9.38
CA LYS A 128 4.22 -2.44 -8.39
C LYS A 128 5.74 -2.35 -8.51
N MET A 129 6.39 -1.60 -7.62
CA MET A 129 7.86 -1.55 -7.55
C MET A 129 8.47 -2.67 -6.70
N TRP A 130 7.73 -3.27 -5.77
CA TRP A 130 8.31 -4.27 -4.88
C TRP A 130 8.40 -5.66 -5.50
N VAL A 131 9.40 -6.44 -5.06
CA VAL A 131 9.62 -7.83 -5.46
C VAL A 131 8.55 -8.77 -4.90
N VAL A 132 8.19 -8.59 -3.63
CA VAL A 132 7.25 -9.46 -2.90
C VAL A 132 6.34 -8.64 -2.01
N SER A 133 5.05 -8.99 -1.99
CA SER A 133 4.09 -8.41 -1.05
C SER A 133 4.12 -9.24 0.24
N HIS A 134 4.80 -8.76 1.29
CA HIS A 134 4.99 -9.51 2.54
C HIS A 134 3.69 -9.89 3.25
N LYS A 135 2.64 -9.06 3.16
CA LYS A 135 1.36 -9.29 3.86
C LYS A 135 0.66 -10.58 3.39
N PRO A 136 0.41 -10.83 2.09
CA PRO A 136 -0.09 -12.12 1.61
C PRO A 136 0.77 -13.32 2.01
N VAL A 137 2.11 -13.18 2.01
CA VAL A 137 3.01 -14.28 2.43
C VAL A 137 2.80 -14.60 3.91
N ALA A 138 2.75 -13.59 4.78
CA ALA A 138 2.49 -13.79 6.21
C ALA A 138 1.12 -14.43 6.49
N VAL A 139 0.09 -14.05 5.72
CA VAL A 139 -1.24 -14.69 5.80
C VAL A 139 -1.17 -16.15 5.37
N ALA A 140 -0.51 -16.45 4.24
CA ALA A 140 -0.32 -17.82 3.77
C ALA A 140 0.47 -18.67 4.77
N ALA A 141 1.42 -18.05 5.47
CA ALA A 141 2.28 -18.66 6.49
C ALA A 141 1.57 -18.86 7.85
N GLY A 142 0.30 -18.49 7.99
CA GLY A 142 -0.42 -18.62 9.26
C GLY A 142 -0.06 -17.58 10.32
N LEU A 143 0.69 -16.53 9.97
CA LEU A 143 1.17 -15.50 10.92
C LEU A 143 0.12 -14.42 11.21
N GLY A 144 -1.10 -14.56 10.68
CA GLY A 144 -2.23 -13.68 10.96
C GLY A 144 -3.18 -13.52 9.78
N MET A 145 -4.16 -12.62 9.95
CA MET A 145 -5.13 -12.28 8.90
C MET A 145 -5.23 -10.77 8.69
N MET A 146 -5.63 -10.37 7.48
CA MET A 146 -5.83 -8.96 7.17
C MET A 146 -7.03 -8.39 7.93
N GLY A 147 -6.81 -7.35 8.73
CA GLY A 147 -7.88 -6.55 9.32
C GLY A 147 -8.51 -5.58 8.31
N ILE A 148 -9.66 -4.98 8.64
CA ILE A 148 -10.33 -3.99 7.76
C ILE A 148 -9.46 -2.75 7.49
N HIS A 149 -8.47 -2.47 8.35
CA HIS A 149 -7.48 -1.42 8.15
C HIS A 149 -6.31 -1.82 7.23
N ARG A 150 -6.38 -2.99 6.58
CA ARG A 150 -5.37 -3.52 5.64
C ARG A 150 -3.98 -3.78 6.24
N ASN A 151 -3.88 -4.02 7.55
CA ASN A 151 -2.67 -4.58 8.17
C ASN A 151 -2.95 -6.01 8.61
N VAL A 152 -1.92 -6.86 8.56
CA VAL A 152 -1.98 -8.21 9.13
C VAL A 152 -2.06 -8.07 10.64
N ILE A 153 -2.99 -8.80 11.25
CA ILE A 153 -3.15 -8.88 12.70
C ILE A 153 -2.65 -10.27 13.10
N HIS A 154 -1.52 -10.30 13.78
CA HIS A 154 -0.98 -11.50 14.40
C HIS A 154 -1.85 -11.91 15.60
N PRO A 155 -2.15 -13.21 15.80
CA PRO A 155 -2.94 -13.70 16.94
C PRO A 155 -2.45 -13.20 18.30
N LYS A 156 -1.12 -13.24 18.50
CA LYS A 156 -0.46 -12.80 19.72
C LYS A 156 -0.14 -11.30 19.75
N PHE A 157 0.66 -10.82 18.80
CA PHE A 157 1.21 -9.46 18.81
C PHE A 157 0.27 -8.37 18.29
N GLY A 158 -0.87 -8.74 17.71
CA GLY A 158 -1.76 -7.81 17.03
C GLY A 158 -1.16 -7.29 15.72
N ASN A 159 -1.48 -6.06 15.34
CA ASN A 159 -0.89 -5.43 14.14
C ASN A 159 0.40 -4.64 14.43
N PHE A 160 0.96 -4.76 15.63
CA PHE A 160 2.23 -4.13 16.02
C PHE A 160 3.41 -4.99 15.55
N ILE A 161 3.41 -5.30 14.26
CA ILE A 161 4.39 -6.15 13.60
C ILE A 161 4.85 -5.51 12.30
N LEU A 162 6.10 -5.75 11.92
CA LEU A 162 6.61 -5.58 10.58
C LEU A 162 6.98 -6.95 10.01
N LEU A 163 6.97 -7.06 8.69
CA LEU A 163 7.02 -8.34 8.00
C LEU A 163 8.21 -8.38 7.04
N GLY A 164 8.99 -9.45 7.08
CA GLY A 164 10.02 -9.77 6.11
C GLY A 164 9.68 -11.03 5.33
N THR A 165 10.40 -11.26 4.23
CA THR A 165 10.31 -12.53 3.51
C THR A 165 11.66 -12.88 2.91
N VAL A 166 12.12 -14.11 3.15
CA VAL A 166 13.27 -14.70 2.47
C VAL A 166 12.75 -15.64 1.38
N LEU A 167 13.21 -15.47 0.15
CA LEU A 167 12.91 -16.36 -0.97
C LEU A 167 13.95 -17.47 -1.00
N LEU A 168 13.49 -18.73 -0.97
CA LEU A 168 14.35 -19.91 -0.89
C LEU A 168 14.39 -20.61 -2.25
N GLY A 169 15.60 -20.90 -2.74
CA GLY A 169 15.81 -21.64 -3.99
C GLY A 169 15.58 -23.15 -3.89
N VAL A 170 15.30 -23.65 -2.69
CA VAL A 170 14.97 -25.05 -2.38
C VAL A 170 13.63 -25.12 -1.65
N GLY A 171 12.95 -26.27 -1.77
CA GLY A 171 11.69 -26.50 -1.08
C GLY A 171 11.87 -26.76 0.42
N ALA A 172 10.78 -26.85 1.16
CA ALA A 172 10.77 -27.29 2.55
C ALA A 172 10.12 -28.67 2.71
N THR A 173 10.38 -29.35 3.82
CA THR A 173 9.76 -30.63 4.18
C THR A 173 8.26 -30.49 4.39
N GLU A 174 7.82 -29.38 4.97
CA GLU A 174 6.44 -29.04 5.27
C GLU A 174 6.18 -27.53 5.05
N TYR A 175 4.91 -27.16 4.93
CA TYR A 175 4.47 -25.76 4.75
C TYR A 175 3.35 -25.42 5.72
N ASP A 176 3.40 -24.21 6.25
CA ASP A 176 2.39 -23.64 7.12
C ASP A 176 1.12 -23.29 6.32
N ARG A 177 0.01 -23.07 7.03
CA ARG A 177 -1.30 -22.77 6.43
C ARG A 177 -1.90 -21.52 7.07
N PRO A 178 -2.75 -20.78 6.33
CA PRO A 178 -3.53 -19.71 6.92
C PRO A 178 -4.30 -20.17 8.16
N ILE A 179 -4.38 -19.31 9.17
CA ILE A 179 -5.26 -19.54 10.32
C ILE A 179 -6.73 -19.53 9.88
N ASP A 180 -7.58 -20.28 10.57
CA ASP A 180 -8.98 -20.51 10.22
C ASP A 180 -9.96 -19.44 10.74
N TYR A 181 -9.44 -18.39 11.38
CA TYR A 181 -10.22 -17.26 11.90
C TYR A 181 -9.54 -15.91 11.62
N ASN A 182 -10.30 -14.81 11.64
CA ASN A 182 -9.75 -13.46 11.53
C ASN A 182 -9.62 -12.82 12.93
N PRO A 183 -8.43 -12.42 13.40
CA PRO A 183 -8.25 -11.77 14.71
C PRO A 183 -8.90 -10.38 14.83
N CYS A 184 -9.39 -9.80 13.73
CA CYS A 184 -10.09 -8.51 13.76
C CYS A 184 -11.38 -8.58 14.58
N LEU A 185 -11.48 -7.77 15.64
CA LEU A 185 -12.67 -7.70 16.51
C LEU A 185 -13.87 -6.97 15.90
N SER A 186 -13.77 -6.45 14.67
CA SER A 186 -14.77 -5.58 14.05
C SER A 186 -15.21 -4.36 14.90
N CYS A 187 -14.34 -3.89 15.81
CA CYS A 187 -14.61 -2.79 16.75
C CYS A 187 -14.76 -1.40 16.10
N LYS A 188 -14.32 -1.24 14.84
CA LYS A 188 -14.34 0.00 14.05
C LYS A 188 -13.55 1.18 14.66
N LEU A 189 -12.65 0.94 15.61
CA LEU A 189 -11.78 2.01 16.14
C LEU A 189 -10.85 2.60 15.07
N CYS A 190 -10.32 1.77 14.17
CA CYS A 190 -9.52 2.23 13.04
C CYS A 190 -10.31 3.12 12.07
N VAL A 191 -11.61 2.85 11.88
CA VAL A 191 -12.53 3.69 11.10
C VAL A 191 -12.73 5.03 11.81
N ALA A 192 -13.02 4.99 13.11
CA ALA A 192 -13.28 6.19 13.90
C ALA A 192 -12.06 7.11 14.00
N ALA A 193 -10.85 6.55 14.02
CA ALA A 193 -9.61 7.31 14.15
C ALA A 193 -9.05 7.81 12.81
N CYS A 194 -9.38 7.19 11.67
CA CYS A 194 -8.76 7.54 10.39
C CYS A 194 -9.04 9.01 9.99
N PRO A 195 -8.00 9.86 9.84
CA PRO A 195 -8.18 11.29 9.63
C PRO A 195 -8.80 11.61 8.26
N VAL A 196 -8.53 10.75 7.26
CA VAL A 196 -9.00 10.92 5.88
C VAL A 196 -10.18 10.01 5.51
N GLY A 197 -10.69 9.21 6.45
CA GLY A 197 -11.83 8.33 6.19
C GLY A 197 -11.54 7.17 5.24
N ALA A 198 -10.27 6.80 5.08
CA ALA A 198 -9.84 5.77 4.13
C ALA A 198 -10.33 4.35 4.48
N ILE A 199 -10.77 4.11 5.71
CA ILE A 199 -11.25 2.80 6.17
C ILE A 199 -12.75 2.91 6.41
N SER A 200 -13.53 2.12 5.69
CA SER A 200 -14.99 2.11 5.80
C SER A 200 -15.51 1.05 6.80
N PRO A 201 -16.64 1.28 7.48
CA PRO A 201 -17.27 0.27 8.34
C PRO A 201 -17.60 -1.05 7.63
N ASP A 202 -17.84 -1.03 6.32
CA ASP A 202 -18.14 -2.21 5.49
C ASP A 202 -16.88 -2.99 5.04
N GLY A 203 -15.68 -2.58 5.48
CA GLY A 203 -14.41 -3.24 5.14
C GLY A 203 -13.76 -2.73 3.85
N GLN A 204 -14.38 -1.80 3.14
CA GLN A 204 -13.77 -1.14 1.99
C GLN A 204 -12.64 -0.21 2.41
N PHE A 205 -11.67 -0.01 1.51
CA PHE A 205 -10.48 0.80 1.76
C PHE A 205 -10.18 1.72 0.58
N ASP A 206 -10.12 3.03 0.84
CA ASP A 206 -9.70 4.04 -0.13
C ASP A 206 -8.19 4.21 -0.07
N LEU A 207 -7.50 3.59 -1.05
CA LEU A 207 -6.04 3.64 -1.13
C LEU A 207 -5.55 5.05 -1.43
N ALA A 208 -6.18 5.77 -2.37
CA ALA A 208 -5.74 7.11 -2.75
C ALA A 208 -5.78 8.08 -1.57
N SER A 209 -6.87 8.10 -0.80
CA SER A 209 -6.99 8.96 0.39
C SER A 209 -5.94 8.61 1.46
N CYS A 210 -5.73 7.32 1.74
CA CYS A 210 -4.67 6.89 2.65
C CYS A 210 -3.28 7.28 2.12
N TYR A 211 -3.02 7.04 0.84
CA TYR A 211 -1.74 7.30 0.19
C TYR A 211 -1.40 8.79 0.20
N THR A 212 -2.31 9.64 -0.27
CA THR A 212 -2.12 11.11 -0.35
C THR A 212 -1.76 11.72 1.01
N HIS A 213 -2.34 11.20 2.10
CA HIS A 213 -2.05 11.70 3.44
C HIS A 213 -0.89 10.97 4.11
N ASN A 214 -1.01 9.66 4.29
CA ASN A 214 -0.06 8.89 5.10
C ASN A 214 1.35 8.87 4.48
N TYR A 215 1.43 8.81 3.15
CA TYR A 215 2.68 8.74 2.39
C TYR A 215 3.07 10.11 1.82
N ARG A 216 2.62 11.22 2.43
CA ARG A 216 2.84 12.58 1.92
C ARG A 216 4.32 12.95 1.77
N GLU A 217 5.22 12.39 2.57
CA GLU A 217 6.67 12.62 2.42
C GLU A 217 7.42 11.44 1.80
N PHE A 218 6.72 10.64 1.00
CA PHE A 218 7.31 9.61 0.15
C PHE A 218 7.41 10.11 -1.30
N MET A 219 7.72 9.21 -2.23
CA MET A 219 7.94 9.47 -3.66
C MET A 219 6.86 10.37 -4.30
N GLY A 220 5.57 10.06 -4.13
CA GLY A 220 4.49 10.85 -4.73
C GLY A 220 4.47 12.30 -4.23
N GLY A 221 4.52 12.51 -2.91
CA GLY A 221 4.51 13.85 -2.35
C GLY A 221 5.81 14.64 -2.54
N PHE A 222 6.96 13.94 -2.67
CA PHE A 222 8.19 14.57 -3.15
C PHE A 222 8.07 15.05 -4.59
N GLY A 223 7.48 14.24 -5.48
CA GLY A 223 7.18 14.64 -6.86
C GLY A 223 6.30 15.89 -6.92
N ASP A 224 5.19 15.92 -6.18
CA ASP A 224 4.31 17.09 -6.07
C ASP A 224 5.04 18.33 -5.52
N TRP A 225 5.94 18.16 -4.54
CA TRP A 225 6.79 19.24 -4.05
C TRP A 225 7.75 19.76 -5.13
N ALA A 226 8.41 18.86 -5.88
CA ALA A 226 9.34 19.23 -6.95
C ALA A 226 8.64 19.96 -8.11
N GLU A 227 7.44 19.51 -8.50
CA GLU A 227 6.63 20.23 -9.48
C GLU A 227 6.22 21.62 -8.98
N HIS A 228 5.87 21.77 -7.70
CA HIS A 228 5.61 23.09 -7.14
C HIS A 228 6.81 24.03 -7.17
N VAL A 229 8.03 23.50 -7.03
CA VAL A 229 9.27 24.26 -7.21
C VAL A 229 9.44 24.68 -8.67
N ALA A 230 9.22 23.75 -9.62
CA ALA A 230 9.32 24.02 -11.06
C ALA A 230 8.27 25.03 -11.55
N ASP A 231 7.03 24.94 -11.04
CA ASP A 231 5.89 25.79 -11.41
C ASP A 231 5.89 27.17 -10.72
N ALA A 232 6.88 27.50 -9.89
CA ALA A 232 6.89 28.73 -9.11
C ALA A 232 7.89 29.75 -9.69
N ASP A 233 7.39 30.94 -10.03
CA ASP A 233 8.22 32.04 -10.55
C ASP A 233 9.15 32.68 -9.50
N SER A 234 8.92 32.40 -8.22
CA SER A 234 9.75 32.91 -7.12
C SER A 234 9.55 32.09 -5.84
N GLY A 235 10.49 32.22 -4.91
CA GLY A 235 10.36 31.64 -3.57
C GLY A 235 9.13 32.15 -2.79
N LEU A 236 8.62 33.35 -3.10
CA LEU A 236 7.38 33.86 -2.48
C LEU A 236 6.14 33.11 -3.01
N GLN A 237 6.07 32.86 -4.31
CA GLN A 237 4.98 32.07 -4.91
C GLN A 237 5.02 30.61 -4.45
N LEU A 238 6.22 30.00 -4.39
CA LEU A 238 6.41 28.66 -3.84
C LEU A 238 5.86 28.58 -2.42
N ARG A 239 6.19 29.55 -1.55
CA ARG A 239 5.74 29.56 -0.15
C ARG A 239 4.22 29.70 0.05
N LYS A 240 3.48 30.16 -0.97
CA LYS A 240 2.00 30.14 -0.97
C LYS A 240 1.45 28.74 -1.26
N LYS A 241 2.16 27.93 -2.06
CA LYS A 241 1.78 26.55 -2.42
C LYS A 241 2.29 25.53 -1.40
N VAL A 242 3.53 25.68 -0.95
CA VAL A 242 4.23 24.79 0.00
C VAL A 242 4.85 25.63 1.11
N THR A 243 4.41 25.46 2.36
CA THR A 243 4.95 26.24 3.47
C THR A 243 6.39 25.85 3.79
N ARG A 244 7.10 26.69 4.56
CA ARG A 244 8.48 26.37 4.99
C ARG A 244 8.51 25.07 5.80
N GLN A 245 7.49 24.84 6.63
CA GLN A 245 7.33 23.65 7.45
C GLN A 245 7.17 22.39 6.59
N GLU A 246 6.42 22.49 5.49
CA GLU A 246 6.28 21.39 4.52
C GLU A 246 7.62 21.07 3.86
N THR A 247 8.37 22.08 3.41
CA THR A 247 9.71 21.90 2.84
C THR A 247 10.68 21.25 3.84
N VAL A 248 10.69 21.69 5.12
CA VAL A 248 11.52 21.07 6.16
C VAL A 248 11.11 19.62 6.40
N SER A 249 9.81 19.31 6.41
CA SER A 249 9.28 17.96 6.58
C SER A 249 9.71 17.01 5.45
N VAL A 250 9.71 17.50 4.20
CA VAL A 250 10.23 16.76 3.03
C VAL A 250 11.74 16.56 3.16
N TRP A 251 12.51 17.61 3.47
CA TRP A 251 13.96 17.51 3.67
C TRP A 251 14.33 16.47 4.74
N GLN A 252 13.65 16.51 5.90
CA GLN A 252 13.88 15.55 6.98
C GLN A 252 13.64 14.10 6.51
N SER A 253 12.59 13.87 5.71
CA SER A 253 12.25 12.55 5.20
C SER A 253 13.23 12.04 4.14
N LEU A 254 13.90 12.94 3.42
CA LEU A 254 14.99 12.55 2.50
C LEU A 254 16.28 12.23 3.26
N ALA A 255 16.56 12.93 4.36
CA ALA A 255 17.79 12.76 5.13
C ALA A 255 17.77 11.54 6.07
N PHE A 256 16.61 11.17 6.61
CA PHE A 256 16.48 10.12 7.64
C PHE A 256 15.51 8.98 7.27
N GLY A 257 15.11 8.90 6.00
CA GLY A 257 14.15 7.90 5.50
C GLY A 257 12.70 8.41 5.44
N PRO A 258 11.85 7.88 4.53
CA PRO A 258 10.49 8.39 4.34
C PRO A 258 9.61 8.19 5.58
N ASN A 259 8.98 9.25 6.06
CA ASN A 259 8.20 9.23 7.30
C ASN A 259 6.70 9.15 7.03
N TYR A 260 5.97 8.30 7.75
CA TYR A 260 4.51 8.20 7.73
C TYR A 260 3.84 9.37 8.46
N LYS A 261 2.78 9.96 7.91
CA LYS A 261 2.01 11.02 8.61
C LYS A 261 1.13 10.46 9.73
N ALA A 262 0.58 9.25 9.55
CA ALA A 262 -0.43 8.70 10.42
C ALA A 262 -0.21 7.20 10.68
N ALA A 263 -0.13 6.82 11.96
CA ALA A 263 -0.15 5.43 12.40
C ALA A 263 -1.50 5.00 12.99
N TYR A 264 -2.56 5.81 12.80
CA TYR A 264 -3.71 5.82 13.72
C TYR A 264 -4.46 4.49 13.75
N CYS A 265 -4.63 3.85 12.60
CA CYS A 265 -5.30 2.55 12.54
C CYS A 265 -4.49 1.42 13.20
N LEU A 266 -3.16 1.54 13.26
CA LEU A 266 -2.31 0.66 14.04
C LEU A 266 -2.46 0.97 15.53
N SER A 267 -2.26 2.23 15.92
CA SER A 267 -2.30 2.72 17.30
C SER A 267 -3.55 2.26 18.06
N VAL A 268 -4.73 2.42 17.45
CA VAL A 268 -6.02 2.16 18.11
C VAL A 268 -6.47 0.70 18.05
N CYS A 269 -5.74 -0.18 17.35
CA CYS A 269 -6.14 -1.56 17.24
C CYS A 269 -5.94 -2.29 18.58
N PRO A 270 -7.00 -2.89 19.15
CA PRO A 270 -6.88 -3.66 20.39
C PRO A 270 -6.74 -5.17 20.11
N ALA A 271 -6.70 -5.61 18.86
CA ALA A 271 -6.64 -7.02 18.52
C ALA A 271 -5.24 -7.60 18.80
N GLY A 272 -5.20 -8.87 19.23
CA GLY A 272 -3.99 -9.58 19.66
C GLY A 272 -4.07 -9.97 21.14
N GLU A 273 -3.69 -11.20 21.47
CA GLU A 273 -3.69 -11.72 22.85
C GLU A 273 -2.93 -10.80 23.81
N ASP A 274 -1.73 -10.39 23.43
CA ASP A 274 -0.90 -9.51 24.26
C ASP A 274 -1.38 -8.04 24.24
N VAL A 275 -2.34 -7.68 23.37
CA VAL A 275 -2.74 -6.30 23.08
C VAL A 275 -4.10 -5.95 23.69
N ILE A 276 -5.00 -6.93 23.77
CA ILE A 276 -6.44 -6.74 24.02
C ILE A 276 -6.78 -6.38 25.47
N GLY A 277 -5.88 -6.67 26.42
CA GLY A 277 -6.08 -6.49 27.85
C GLY A 277 -6.70 -5.14 28.23
N PRO A 278 -6.03 -4.00 27.97
CA PRO A 278 -6.53 -2.67 28.32
C PRO A 278 -7.91 -2.34 27.73
N PHE A 279 -8.19 -2.78 26.50
CA PHE A 279 -9.50 -2.56 25.87
C PHE A 279 -10.62 -3.39 26.51
N ARG A 280 -10.30 -4.58 27.03
CA ARG A 280 -11.27 -5.43 27.74
C ARG A 280 -11.51 -4.98 29.18
N SER A 281 -10.48 -4.49 29.87
CA SER A 281 -10.58 -4.06 31.26
C SER A 281 -11.37 -2.75 31.40
N ASP A 282 -11.03 -1.72 30.61
CA ASP A 282 -11.74 -0.45 30.61
C ASP A 282 -11.75 0.16 29.20
N ARG A 283 -12.90 -0.01 28.52
CA ARG A 283 -13.10 0.57 27.18
C ARG A 283 -13.09 2.09 27.20
N LYS A 284 -13.62 2.72 28.25
CA LYS A 284 -13.73 4.18 28.32
C LYS A 284 -12.35 4.79 28.48
N GLU A 285 -11.54 4.23 29.37
CA GLU A 285 -10.14 4.61 29.56
C GLU A 285 -9.34 4.38 28.27
N PHE A 286 -9.45 3.21 27.62
CA PHE A 286 -8.78 2.94 26.35
C PHE A 286 -9.12 3.99 25.27
N LEU A 287 -10.40 4.36 25.15
CA LEU A 287 -10.81 5.41 24.22
C LEU A 287 -10.19 6.77 24.57
N ASN A 288 -10.16 7.11 25.86
CA ASN A 288 -9.63 8.39 26.32
C ASN A 288 -8.10 8.50 26.16
N GLU A 289 -7.36 7.42 26.39
CA GLU A 289 -5.90 7.43 26.35
C GLU A 289 -5.33 7.18 24.95
N ILE A 290 -5.98 6.35 24.14
CA ILE A 290 -5.42 5.90 22.86
C ILE A 290 -6.13 6.52 21.66
N VAL A 291 -7.46 6.63 21.71
CA VAL A 291 -8.24 7.02 20.52
C VAL A 291 -8.42 8.54 20.44
N ARG A 292 -8.91 9.17 21.52
CA ARG A 292 -9.17 10.61 21.55
C ARG A 292 -7.93 11.46 21.25
N PRO A 293 -6.72 11.17 21.77
CA PRO A 293 -5.55 12.00 21.49
C PRO A 293 -5.19 12.07 20.00
N LEU A 294 -5.48 11.02 19.24
CA LEU A 294 -5.27 11.00 17.78
C LEU A 294 -6.37 11.77 17.03
N GLN A 295 -7.63 11.65 17.49
CA GLN A 295 -8.77 12.37 16.92
C GLN A 295 -8.66 13.88 17.17
N ASP A 296 -8.29 14.27 18.39
CA ASP A 296 -8.28 15.65 18.86
C ASP A 296 -7.00 16.40 18.45
N LYS A 297 -5.97 15.70 18.00
CA LYS A 297 -4.72 16.30 17.52
C LYS A 297 -4.97 17.36 16.44
N GLU A 298 -4.42 18.55 16.65
CA GLU A 298 -4.36 19.60 15.63
C GLU A 298 -3.23 19.31 14.64
N GLU A 299 -3.57 19.13 13.37
CA GLU A 299 -2.59 18.84 12.32
C GLU A 299 -3.10 19.22 10.94
N THR A 300 -2.17 19.27 9.99
CA THR A 300 -2.49 19.38 8.57
C THR A 300 -2.84 18.01 7.99
N VAL A 301 -4.05 17.89 7.43
CA VAL A 301 -4.51 16.71 6.71
C VAL A 301 -4.50 17.00 5.21
N TYR A 302 -3.84 16.12 4.46
CA TYR A 302 -3.59 16.28 3.03
C TYR A 302 -4.63 15.51 2.24
N VAL A 303 -5.33 16.19 1.33
CA VAL A 303 -6.42 15.59 0.54
C VAL A 303 -6.35 16.04 -0.91
N ILE A 304 -6.87 15.20 -1.80
CA ILE A 304 -7.12 15.60 -3.19
C ILE A 304 -8.38 16.50 -3.19
N PRO A 305 -8.40 17.63 -3.92
CA PRO A 305 -9.58 18.48 -4.02
C PRO A 305 -10.83 17.71 -4.46
N LYS A 306 -11.96 17.92 -3.79
CA LYS A 306 -13.26 17.27 -4.11
C LYS A 306 -13.25 15.74 -3.95
N SER A 307 -12.32 15.20 -3.16
CA SER A 307 -12.34 13.79 -2.75
C SER A 307 -13.29 13.56 -1.58
N ASP A 308 -13.66 12.31 -1.36
CA ASP A 308 -14.41 11.88 -0.17
C ASP A 308 -13.63 12.20 1.12
N ALA A 309 -12.29 12.15 1.08
CA ALA A 309 -11.44 12.54 2.19
C ALA A 309 -11.57 14.02 2.56
N GLU A 310 -11.70 14.93 1.58
CA GLU A 310 -11.92 16.35 1.87
C GLU A 310 -13.23 16.56 2.64
N ASP A 311 -14.31 15.95 2.19
CA ASP A 311 -15.62 16.01 2.84
C ASP A 311 -15.59 15.37 4.24
N HIS A 312 -14.92 14.22 4.37
CA HIS A 312 -14.75 13.51 5.64
C HIS A 312 -14.03 14.36 6.67
N VAL A 313 -12.87 14.96 6.34
CA VAL A 313 -12.11 15.77 7.28
C VAL A 313 -12.94 16.96 7.77
N ARG A 314 -13.57 17.71 6.84
CA ARG A 314 -14.39 18.88 7.17
C ARG A 314 -15.56 18.53 8.10
N LYS A 315 -16.18 17.37 7.88
CA LYS A 315 -17.33 16.92 8.67
C LYS A 315 -16.93 16.32 10.02
N ARG A 316 -15.88 15.49 10.05
CA ARG A 316 -15.53 14.64 11.21
C ARG A 316 -14.47 15.28 12.10
N PHE A 317 -13.58 16.08 11.55
CA PHE A 317 -12.45 16.69 12.24
C PHE A 317 -12.29 18.18 11.84
N PRO A 318 -13.30 19.04 12.13
CA PRO A 318 -13.30 20.43 11.68
C PRO A 318 -12.16 21.28 12.24
N HIS A 319 -11.53 20.84 13.34
CA HIS A 319 -10.34 21.46 13.95
C HIS A 319 -9.04 21.11 13.22
N LYS A 320 -9.02 20.08 12.36
CA LYS A 320 -7.84 19.73 11.55
C LYS A 320 -7.79 20.61 10.29
N THR A 321 -6.59 21.05 9.94
CA THR A 321 -6.40 21.95 8.79
C THR A 321 -6.33 21.15 7.49
N VAL A 322 -7.29 21.36 6.58
CA VAL A 322 -7.29 20.73 5.26
C VAL A 322 -6.28 21.41 4.34
N LYS A 323 -5.34 20.64 3.80
CA LYS A 323 -4.41 21.05 2.74
C LYS A 323 -4.70 20.27 1.46
N ARG A 324 -5.06 21.00 0.41
CA ARG A 324 -5.28 20.43 -0.92
C ARG A 324 -3.95 20.21 -1.63
N VAL A 325 -3.78 19.05 -2.26
CA VAL A 325 -2.58 18.65 -3.01
C VAL A 325 -2.94 17.92 -4.30
N ARG A 326 -1.98 17.75 -5.22
CA ARG A 326 -2.20 16.98 -6.45
C ARG A 326 -2.33 15.48 -6.15
N GLY A 327 -3.14 14.78 -6.92
CA GLY A 327 -3.12 13.31 -6.98
C GLY A 327 -1.87 12.84 -7.71
N THR A 328 -1.11 11.92 -7.10
CA THR A 328 0.20 11.50 -7.60
C THR A 328 0.23 10.06 -8.10
N LEU A 329 -0.90 9.34 -8.01
CA LEU A 329 -1.08 7.99 -8.56
C LEU A 329 -1.52 8.10 -10.02
N LEU A 330 -0.64 8.65 -10.86
CA LEU A 330 -0.89 8.90 -12.28
C LEU A 330 -0.40 7.71 -13.12
N PRO A 331 -1.28 6.99 -13.83
CA PRO A 331 -0.87 5.83 -14.60
C PRO A 331 0.00 6.24 -15.80
N SER A 332 1.02 5.43 -16.10
CA SER A 332 1.90 5.57 -17.26
C SER A 332 1.54 4.63 -18.42
N THR A 333 0.66 3.66 -18.18
CA THR A 333 0.17 2.66 -19.14
C THR A 333 -1.36 2.53 -19.06
N ILE A 334 -2.01 2.02 -20.11
CA ILE A 334 -3.46 1.77 -20.11
C ILE A 334 -3.81 0.61 -19.16
N ALA A 335 -2.97 -0.42 -19.10
CA ALA A 335 -3.13 -1.51 -18.14
C ALA A 335 -3.03 -1.00 -16.69
N GLY A 336 -2.06 -0.12 -16.40
CA GLY A 336 -1.91 0.56 -15.11
C GLY A 336 -3.08 1.48 -14.80
N PHE A 337 -3.62 2.20 -15.79
CA PHE A 337 -4.85 3.00 -15.62
C PHE A 337 -6.02 2.13 -15.17
N LEU A 338 -6.33 1.06 -15.90
CA LEU A 338 -7.49 0.19 -15.64
C LEU A 338 -7.37 -0.54 -14.29
N SER A 339 -6.21 -1.13 -14.02
CA SER A 339 -5.93 -1.81 -12.74
C SER A 339 -5.87 -0.83 -11.56
N GLY A 340 -5.50 0.42 -11.79
CA GLY A 340 -5.44 1.49 -10.78
C GLY A 340 -6.78 2.13 -10.45
N MET A 341 -7.83 1.98 -11.28
CA MET A 341 -9.11 2.64 -11.04
C MET A 341 -9.75 2.28 -9.68
N PRO A 342 -9.81 0.99 -9.26
CA PRO A 342 -10.36 0.63 -7.95
C PRO A 342 -9.63 1.30 -6.77
N HIS A 343 -8.38 1.67 -6.95
CA HIS A 343 -7.55 2.29 -5.92
C HIS A 343 -7.74 3.81 -5.79
N THR A 344 -8.25 4.47 -6.83
CA THR A 344 -8.45 5.92 -6.89
C THR A 344 -9.93 6.32 -6.89
N PHE A 345 -10.84 5.34 -7.00
CA PHE A 345 -12.28 5.54 -7.03
C PHE A 345 -12.84 6.15 -5.74
N GLN A 346 -13.57 7.25 -5.89
CA GLN A 346 -14.26 7.95 -4.81
C GLN A 346 -15.74 7.57 -4.77
N ARG A 347 -16.07 6.64 -3.87
CA ARG A 347 -17.40 6.04 -3.72
C ARG A 347 -18.48 7.07 -3.40
N GLY A 348 -18.19 8.03 -2.52
CA GLY A 348 -19.10 9.12 -2.16
C GLY A 348 -19.42 10.00 -3.36
N GLN A 349 -18.40 10.35 -4.16
CA GLN A 349 -18.57 11.16 -5.37
C GLN A 349 -19.37 10.45 -6.48
N SER A 350 -19.40 9.12 -6.48
CA SER A 350 -20.21 8.33 -7.41
C SER A 350 -21.69 8.22 -7.05
N ALA A 351 -22.14 8.86 -5.96
CA ALA A 351 -23.54 8.82 -5.53
C ALA A 351 -24.49 9.27 -6.65
N GLY A 352 -25.48 8.41 -6.97
CA GLY A 352 -26.46 8.68 -8.03
C GLY A 352 -25.99 8.35 -9.44
N LEU A 353 -24.74 7.93 -9.64
CA LEU A 353 -24.25 7.45 -10.93
C LEU A 353 -24.51 5.95 -11.07
N ASN A 354 -25.27 5.58 -12.10
CA ASN A 354 -25.50 4.20 -12.51
C ASN A 354 -25.30 4.13 -14.03
N ALA A 355 -24.11 3.74 -14.47
CA ALA A 355 -23.76 3.76 -15.89
C ALA A 355 -22.68 2.72 -16.25
N VAL A 356 -22.73 2.26 -17.50
CA VAL A 356 -21.75 1.40 -18.16
C VAL A 356 -20.95 2.23 -19.17
N PHE A 357 -19.64 2.23 -19.00
CA PHE A 357 -18.69 2.95 -19.84
C PHE A 357 -17.87 1.94 -20.65
N HIS A 358 -17.89 2.04 -21.97
CA HIS A 358 -16.98 1.28 -22.84
C HIS A 358 -15.83 2.16 -23.25
N PHE A 359 -14.62 1.72 -22.94
CA PHE A 359 -13.37 2.35 -23.37
C PHE A 359 -12.76 1.57 -24.53
N THR A 360 -12.34 2.28 -25.57
CA THR A 360 -11.55 1.75 -26.68
C THR A 360 -10.29 2.59 -26.80
N PHE A 361 -9.17 2.04 -26.37
CA PHE A 361 -7.87 2.64 -26.56
C PHE A 361 -7.29 2.18 -27.90
N THR A 362 -6.68 3.12 -28.62
CA THR A 362 -6.03 2.89 -29.91
C THR A 362 -4.59 3.41 -29.86
N GLY A 363 -3.78 3.11 -30.87
CA GLY A 363 -2.40 3.61 -30.94
C GLY A 363 -1.43 2.62 -30.31
N LYS A 364 -0.56 3.12 -29.42
CA LYS A 364 0.57 2.35 -28.86
C LYS A 364 0.15 1.20 -27.95
N GLU A 365 -0.94 1.40 -27.19
CA GLU A 365 -1.50 0.40 -26.27
C GLU A 365 -2.98 0.20 -26.59
N PRO A 366 -3.30 -0.55 -27.65
CA PRO A 366 -4.69 -0.83 -28.01
C PRO A 366 -5.30 -1.76 -26.96
N HIS A 367 -6.42 -1.34 -26.37
CA HIS A 367 -7.13 -2.11 -25.35
C HIS A 367 -8.60 -1.76 -25.35
N THR A 368 -9.45 -2.70 -25.00
CA THR A 368 -10.89 -2.47 -24.79
C THR A 368 -11.24 -2.84 -23.36
N ALA A 369 -12.03 -1.99 -22.71
CA ALA A 369 -12.45 -2.24 -21.34
C ALA A 369 -13.88 -1.77 -21.10
N THR A 370 -14.53 -2.41 -20.13
CA THR A 370 -15.83 -2.03 -19.61
C THR A 370 -15.66 -1.58 -18.18
N VAL A 371 -16.15 -0.37 -17.89
CA VAL A 371 -16.20 0.15 -16.52
C VAL A 371 -17.66 0.32 -16.14
N VAL A 372 -18.08 -0.33 -15.06
CA VAL A 372 -19.44 -0.20 -14.52
C VAL A 372 -19.36 0.54 -13.20
N ILE A 373 -20.08 1.65 -13.09
CA ILE A 373 -20.31 2.35 -11.82
C ILE A 373 -21.78 2.22 -11.47
N ARG A 374 -22.06 1.61 -10.31
CA ARG A 374 -23.42 1.41 -9.81
C ARG A 374 -23.41 1.34 -8.30
N GLU A 375 -24.35 2.01 -7.64
CA GLU A 375 -24.53 1.91 -6.18
C GLU A 375 -23.24 2.14 -5.37
N LYS A 376 -22.40 3.09 -5.80
CA LYS A 376 -21.09 3.39 -5.19
C LYS A 376 -20.08 2.24 -5.22
N THR A 377 -20.17 1.40 -6.25
CA THR A 377 -19.22 0.36 -6.58
C THR A 377 -18.64 0.60 -7.97
N LEU A 378 -17.44 0.07 -8.20
CA LEU A 378 -16.73 0.11 -9.46
C LEU A 378 -16.39 -1.33 -9.86
N GLN A 379 -16.69 -1.68 -11.10
CA GLN A 379 -16.20 -2.90 -11.73
C GLN A 379 -15.44 -2.52 -13.00
N VAL A 380 -14.31 -3.16 -13.23
CA VAL A 380 -13.49 -3.01 -14.43
C VAL A 380 -13.30 -4.39 -15.02
N ALA A 381 -13.67 -4.55 -16.28
CA ALA A 381 -13.57 -5.81 -17.02
C ALA A 381 -12.87 -5.56 -18.36
N ASP A 382 -12.14 -6.58 -18.83
CA ASP A 382 -11.55 -6.57 -20.16
C ASP A 382 -12.61 -6.80 -21.23
N GLY A 383 -12.48 -6.11 -22.36
CA GLY A 383 -13.46 -6.17 -23.45
C GLY A 383 -14.65 -5.25 -23.26
N HIS A 384 -15.57 -5.28 -24.23
CA HIS A 384 -16.85 -4.58 -24.19
C HIS A 384 -17.95 -5.56 -23.79
N GLU A 385 -18.44 -5.42 -22.56
CA GLU A 385 -19.49 -6.24 -21.99
C GLU A 385 -20.78 -5.45 -21.88
N GLY A 386 -21.90 -6.07 -22.27
CA GLY A 386 -23.22 -5.45 -22.19
C GLY A 386 -23.41 -4.22 -23.09
N THR A 387 -24.34 -3.35 -22.71
CA THR A 387 -24.66 -2.12 -23.46
C THR A 387 -24.12 -0.91 -22.71
N ALA A 388 -23.27 -0.12 -23.38
CA ALA A 388 -22.75 1.11 -22.81
C ALA A 388 -23.75 2.27 -22.86
N ASP A 389 -23.81 3.02 -21.77
CA ASP A 389 -24.42 4.35 -21.70
C ASP A 389 -23.49 5.41 -22.31
N LEU A 390 -22.17 5.16 -22.25
CA LEU A 390 -21.14 6.01 -22.86
C LEU A 390 -20.04 5.16 -23.49
N ARG A 391 -19.71 5.43 -24.76
CA ARG A 391 -18.52 4.89 -25.43
C ARG A 391 -17.48 5.97 -25.59
N LEU A 392 -16.25 5.69 -25.16
CA LEU A 392 -15.10 6.55 -25.29
C LEU A 392 -14.03 5.84 -26.12
N THR A 393 -13.62 6.47 -27.23
CA THR A 393 -12.47 6.01 -28.02
C THR A 393 -11.36 7.05 -27.90
N ALA A 394 -10.16 6.62 -27.52
CA ALA A 394 -9.02 7.52 -27.34
C ALA A 394 -7.72 6.89 -27.83
N ASP A 395 -6.88 7.70 -28.45
CA ASP A 395 -5.45 7.39 -28.58
C ASP A 395 -4.81 7.25 -27.18
N SER A 396 -4.09 6.16 -26.92
CA SER A 396 -3.60 5.79 -25.59
C SER A 396 -2.69 6.86 -24.98
N GLU A 397 -1.74 7.38 -25.75
CA GLU A 397 -0.82 8.44 -25.29
C GLU A 397 -1.57 9.76 -25.02
N THR A 398 -2.59 10.07 -25.84
CA THR A 398 -3.42 11.24 -25.63
C THR A 398 -4.27 11.13 -24.37
N TRP A 399 -4.79 9.94 -24.07
CA TRP A 399 -5.54 9.67 -22.85
C TRP A 399 -4.66 9.80 -21.61
N LEU A 400 -3.49 9.15 -21.60
CA LEU A 400 -2.55 9.19 -20.48
C LEU A 400 -2.04 10.61 -20.24
N GLY A 401 -1.66 11.34 -21.29
CA GLY A 401 -1.26 12.75 -21.17
C GLY A 401 -2.39 13.66 -20.67
N PHE A 402 -3.65 13.33 -20.95
CA PHE A 402 -4.79 14.04 -20.36
C PHE A 402 -4.90 13.78 -18.85
N LEU A 403 -4.80 12.52 -18.42
CA LEU A 403 -4.82 12.17 -17.00
C LEU A 403 -3.67 12.83 -16.23
N ALA A 404 -2.49 12.92 -16.84
CA ALA A 404 -1.31 13.60 -16.30
C ALA A 404 -1.38 15.14 -16.37
N LYS A 405 -2.49 15.71 -16.87
CA LYS A 405 -2.67 17.17 -17.08
C LYS A 405 -1.67 17.81 -18.06
N GLU A 406 -0.96 17.02 -18.84
CA GLU A 406 -0.04 17.47 -19.89
C GLU A 406 -0.77 17.84 -21.19
N ARG A 407 -1.95 17.26 -21.41
CA ARG A 407 -2.78 17.47 -22.60
C ARG A 407 -4.19 17.93 -22.22
N SER A 408 -4.73 18.86 -22.99
CA SER A 408 -6.10 19.33 -22.80
C SER A 408 -7.12 18.40 -23.46
N LEU A 409 -8.12 17.97 -22.70
CA LEU A 409 -9.26 17.18 -23.19
C LEU A 409 -10.01 17.90 -24.32
N LEU A 410 -10.21 19.22 -24.20
CA LEU A 410 -10.92 20.01 -25.21
C LEU A 410 -10.19 19.95 -26.56
N TRP A 411 -8.88 20.16 -26.55
CA TRP A 411 -8.07 20.09 -27.76
C TRP A 411 -8.02 18.66 -28.34
N ALA A 412 -8.00 17.63 -27.49
CA ALA A 412 -8.03 16.24 -27.92
C ALA A 412 -9.37 15.84 -28.58
N LEU A 413 -10.50 16.35 -28.05
CA LEU A 413 -11.83 16.21 -28.64
C LEU A 413 -11.92 16.93 -29.99
N LEU A 414 -11.47 18.19 -30.06
CA LEU A 414 -11.47 18.99 -31.30
C LEU A 414 -10.64 18.33 -32.42
N ARG A 415 -9.48 17.75 -32.07
CA ARG A 415 -8.61 17.02 -33.01
C ARG A 415 -9.08 15.58 -33.29
N ARG A 416 -10.24 15.16 -32.77
CA ARG A 416 -10.82 13.82 -32.89
C ARG A 416 -9.90 12.67 -32.42
N LYS A 417 -8.92 12.99 -31.57
CA LYS A 417 -8.05 12.02 -30.88
C LYS A 417 -8.75 11.35 -29.70
N ILE A 418 -9.76 12.03 -29.15
CA ILE A 418 -10.76 11.45 -28.25
C ILE A 418 -12.12 11.61 -28.92
N ARG A 419 -12.92 10.55 -28.93
CA ARG A 419 -14.28 10.52 -29.47
C ARG A 419 -15.20 9.94 -28.43
N ILE A 420 -16.36 10.55 -28.26
CA ILE A 420 -17.36 10.13 -27.29
C ILE A 420 -18.67 9.88 -28.04
N LYS A 421 -19.34 8.78 -27.74
CA LYS A 421 -20.70 8.48 -28.18
C LYS A 421 -21.57 8.21 -26.95
N GLY A 422 -22.58 9.05 -26.72
CA GLY A 422 -23.41 9.05 -25.51
C GLY A 422 -23.44 10.44 -24.87
N SER A 423 -24.00 10.56 -23.66
CA SER A 423 -24.15 11.85 -23.00
C SER A 423 -22.82 12.38 -22.44
N PRO A 424 -22.37 13.60 -22.80
CA PRO A 424 -21.19 14.21 -22.20
C PRO A 424 -21.29 14.41 -20.68
N SER A 425 -22.51 14.52 -20.13
CA SER A 425 -22.72 14.61 -18.68
C SER A 425 -22.24 13.37 -17.92
N LEU A 426 -22.29 12.19 -18.56
CA LEU A 426 -21.78 10.95 -17.98
C LEU A 426 -20.26 10.96 -17.88
N LEU A 427 -19.55 11.56 -18.84
CA LEU A 427 -18.09 11.71 -18.73
C LEU A 427 -17.69 12.65 -17.59
N ILE A 428 -18.45 13.73 -17.39
CA ILE A 428 -18.23 14.64 -16.27
C ILE A 428 -18.51 13.93 -14.94
N ALA A 429 -19.60 13.16 -14.86
CA ALA A 429 -19.93 12.37 -13.67
C ALA A 429 -18.86 11.31 -13.38
N PHE A 430 -18.36 10.63 -14.41
CA PHE A 430 -17.23 9.72 -14.31
C PHE A 430 -15.99 10.43 -13.78
N GLY A 431 -15.62 11.58 -14.33
CA GLY A 431 -14.45 12.35 -13.88
C GLY A 431 -14.53 12.79 -12.41
N LYS A 432 -15.72 13.07 -11.88
CA LYS A 432 -15.91 13.36 -10.45
C LYS A 432 -15.56 12.17 -9.54
N CYS A 433 -15.68 10.94 -10.04
CA CYS A 433 -15.35 9.74 -9.28
C CYS A 433 -13.83 9.51 -9.17
N PHE A 434 -13.02 10.22 -9.95
CA PHE A 434 -11.56 10.10 -10.02
C PHE A 434 -10.91 11.49 -9.98
N PRO A 435 -11.02 12.24 -8.87
CA PRO A 435 -10.39 13.55 -8.75
C PRO A 435 -8.85 13.40 -8.77
N VAL A 436 -8.18 14.39 -9.38
CA VAL A 436 -6.72 14.40 -9.62
C VAL A 436 -6.10 15.73 -9.26
#